data_AF-A0A3B1CWZ5-F1
#
_entry.id   AF-A0A3B1CWZ5-F1
#
_cell.length_a   1.000
_cell.length_b   1.000
_cell.length_c   1.000
_cell.angle_alpha   90.00
_cell.angle_beta   90.00
_cell.angle_gamma   90.00
#
_symmetry.space_group_name_H-M   'P 1'
#
loop_
_entity.id
_entity.type
_entity.pdbx_description
1 polymer ?
#
loop_
_entity_poly.entity_id
_entity_poly.type
_entity_poly.pdbx_seq_one_letter_code
_entity_poly.pdbx_strand_id
1 'polypeptide(L)'
;MCVLLLKLKGIQVNKDTFQVMIFFGGLILMFCIETLFSARKWEQGRGKRLCFHLGLSIFNGIILRFPVMIPLIMWQQFVYDKGWGIAPLLGLVGPMEIGIGFIVLDFFDYIWHRINHEIPFLWRFHKVHHVDTHVDVTTALRFHPGELVLSSIMKSLWILVWGPSLWAFAIF
;
A
#
# COMPACT_ATOMS: atom_id res chain seq x y z
N MET A 1 -15.17 14.79 -4.47
CA MET A 1 -14.35 15.13 -3.29
C MET A 1 -15.25 15.13 -2.05
N CYS A 2 -15.50 13.96 -1.46
CA CYS A 2 -16.38 13.82 -0.30
C CYS A 2 -15.54 13.29 0.87
N VAL A 3 -15.13 14.20 1.76
CA VAL A 3 -14.37 13.87 2.97
C VAL A 3 -15.38 13.41 4.03
N LEU A 4 -15.49 12.11 4.27
CA LEU A 4 -16.30 11.56 5.35
C LEU A 4 -15.49 11.62 6.65
N LEU A 5 -15.99 12.38 7.63
CA LEU A 5 -15.34 12.64 8.91
C LEU A 5 -15.72 11.60 9.96
N LEU A 6 -14.73 10.92 10.55
CA LEU A 6 -14.95 10.12 11.76
C LEU A 6 -14.94 11.05 12.98
N LYS A 7 -16.09 11.22 13.63
CA LYS A 7 -16.21 11.99 14.89
C LYS A 7 -15.82 11.11 16.08
N LEU A 8 -14.57 11.21 16.52
CA LEU A 8 -14.16 10.80 17.87
C LEU A 8 -13.82 12.07 18.66
N LYS A 9 -14.60 12.37 19.71
CA LYS A 9 -14.34 13.40 20.73
C LYS A 9 -13.78 14.73 20.19
N GLY A 10 -14.53 15.41 19.31
CA GLY A 10 -14.23 16.79 18.91
C GLY A 10 -13.05 16.98 17.94
N ILE A 11 -12.31 15.92 17.61
CA ILE A 11 -11.26 15.95 16.59
C ILE A 11 -11.85 15.39 15.29
N GLN A 12 -11.98 16.24 14.28
CA GLN A 12 -12.37 15.84 12.92
C GLN A 12 -11.14 15.26 12.21
N VAL A 13 -10.96 13.95 12.28
CA VAL A 13 -9.89 13.27 11.52
C VAL A 13 -10.43 12.92 10.13
N ASN A 14 -9.83 13.48 9.08
CA ASN A 14 -10.08 13.08 7.70
C ASN A 14 -9.56 11.64 7.47
N LYS A 15 -10.24 10.83 6.64
CA LYS A 15 -9.80 9.50 6.22
C LYS A 15 -8.32 9.47 5.80
N ASP A 16 -7.88 10.43 5.00
CA ASP A 16 -6.50 10.51 4.55
C ASP A 16 -5.54 10.69 5.73
N THR A 17 -5.91 11.55 6.68
CA THR A 17 -5.15 11.77 7.92
C THR A 17 -5.12 10.51 8.78
N PHE A 18 -6.22 9.78 8.87
CA PHE A 18 -6.31 8.54 9.65
C PHE A 18 -5.41 7.44 9.08
N GLN A 19 -5.38 7.26 7.76
CA GLN A 19 -4.49 6.30 7.10
C GLN A 19 -3.01 6.64 7.33
N VAL A 20 -2.66 7.92 7.19
CA VAL A 20 -1.31 8.41 7.48
C VAL A 20 -0.93 8.14 8.95
N MET A 21 -1.85 8.38 9.89
CA MET A 21 -1.64 8.09 11.31
C MET A 21 -1.44 6.60 11.58
N ILE A 22 -2.22 5.71 10.97
CA ILE A 22 -2.05 4.26 11.12
C ILE A 22 -0.69 3.83 10.56
N PHE A 23 -0.34 4.30 9.36
CA PHE A 23 0.91 3.92 8.71
C PHE A 23 2.14 4.34 9.53
N PHE A 24 2.25 5.63 9.86
CA PHE A 24 3.39 6.13 10.64
C PHE A 24 3.35 5.63 12.09
N GLY A 25 2.17 5.50 12.69
CA GLY A 25 2.01 4.94 14.03
C GLY A 25 2.48 3.48 14.09
N GLY A 26 2.09 2.66 13.11
CA GLY A 26 2.54 1.28 12.98
C GLY A 26 4.05 1.18 12.73
N LEU A 27 4.59 2.02 11.84
CA LEU A 27 6.03 2.07 11.56
C LEU A 27 6.83 2.45 12.82
N ILE A 28 6.41 3.48 13.56
CA ILE A 28 7.06 3.91 14.81
C ILE A 28 6.96 2.81 15.86
N LEU A 29 5.78 2.21 16.03
CA LEU A 29 5.56 1.12 16.98
C LEU A 29 6.51 -0.05 16.70
N MET A 30 6.56 -0.51 15.44
CA MET A 30 7.41 -1.62 15.04
C MET A 30 8.89 -1.25 15.18
N PHE A 31 9.29 -0.02 14.82
CA PHE A 31 10.66 0.45 15.00
C PHE A 31 11.09 0.49 16.47
N CYS A 32 10.17 0.88 17.38
CA CYS A 32 10.39 0.83 18.82
C CYS A 32 10.52 -0.62 19.32
N ILE A 33 9.61 -1.52 18.91
CA ILE A 33 9.66 -2.94 19.27
C ILE A 33 10.99 -3.55 18.81
N GLU A 34 11.39 -3.33 17.57
CA GLU A 34 12.65 -3.83 17.01
C GLU A 34 13.87 -3.25 17.75
N THR A 35 13.79 -2.01 18.23
CA THR A 35 14.85 -1.39 19.02
C THR A 35 15.02 -2.06 20.38
N LEU A 36 13.91 -2.43 21.04
CA LEU A 36 13.92 -3.06 22.35
C LEU A 36 14.20 -4.57 22.28
N PHE A 37 13.75 -5.23 21.21
CA PHE A 37 13.78 -6.68 21.02
C PHE A 37 14.43 -7.05 19.68
N SER A 38 15.66 -6.57 19.47
CA SER A 38 16.37 -6.80 18.21
C SER A 38 16.71 -8.28 18.02
N ALA A 39 16.13 -8.92 17.00
CA ALA A 39 16.43 -10.30 16.64
C ALA A 39 17.82 -10.48 15.98
N ARG A 40 18.44 -9.37 15.54
CA ARG A 40 19.73 -9.35 14.84
C ARG A 40 20.67 -8.31 15.43
N LYS A 41 21.98 -8.52 15.28
CA LYS A 41 22.98 -7.50 15.60
C LYS A 41 23.01 -6.46 14.49
N TRP A 42 23.09 -5.19 14.86
CA TRP A 42 23.18 -4.09 13.92
C TRP A 42 24.62 -3.91 13.46
N GLU A 43 24.86 -4.07 12.15
CA GLU A 43 26.18 -3.90 11.54
C GLU A 43 26.38 -2.50 10.94
N GLN A 44 25.28 -1.80 10.62
CA GLN A 44 25.27 -0.47 10.04
C GLN A 44 24.58 0.54 10.96
N GLY A 45 24.94 1.82 10.81
CA GLY A 45 24.31 2.90 11.59
C GLY A 45 22.83 3.08 11.25
N ARG A 46 21.95 2.86 12.24
CA ARG A 46 20.48 2.90 12.10
C ARG A 46 19.96 4.20 11.48
N GLY A 47 20.51 5.34 11.91
CA GLY A 47 20.08 6.66 11.41
C GLY A 47 20.37 6.87 9.92
N LYS A 48 21.50 6.37 9.41
CA LYS A 48 21.84 6.46 7.98
C LYS A 48 20.86 5.65 7.13
N ARG A 49 20.51 4.44 7.57
CA ARG A 49 19.54 3.57 6.91
C ARG A 49 18.14 4.19 6.90
N LEU A 50 17.67 4.64 8.07
CA LEU A 50 16.39 5.33 8.21
C LEU A 50 16.29 6.55 7.29
N CYS A 51 17.33 7.40 7.26
CA CYS A 51 17.37 8.57 6.39
C CYS A 51 17.30 8.19 4.90
N PHE A 52 18.04 7.16 4.48
CA PHE A 52 18.02 6.68 3.09
C PHE A 52 16.65 6.10 2.70
N HIS A 53 16.08 5.22 3.52
CA HIS A 53 14.78 4.58 3.25
C HIS A 53 13.61 5.58 3.29
N LEU A 54 13.59 6.49 4.27
CA LEU A 54 12.62 7.58 4.30
C LEU A 54 12.79 8.52 3.11
N GLY A 55 14.04 8.87 2.75
CA GLY A 55 14.32 9.71 1.60
C GLY A 55 13.78 9.11 0.30
N LEU A 56 14.01 7.81 0.08
CA LEU A 56 13.48 7.07 -1.06
C LEU A 56 11.94 7.02 -1.04
N SER A 57 11.32 6.75 0.11
CA SER A 57 9.86 6.71 0.25
C SER A 57 9.21 8.07 0.00
N ILE A 58 9.81 9.16 0.48
CA ILE A 58 9.32 10.53 0.26
C ILE A 58 9.48 10.90 -1.22
N PHE A 59 10.64 10.60 -1.82
CA PHE A 59 10.88 10.81 -3.24
C PHE A 59 9.84 10.08 -4.10
N ASN A 60 9.62 8.79 -3.83
CA ASN A 60 8.59 7.99 -4.49
C ASN A 60 7.19 8.58 -4.27
N GLY A 61 6.87 8.95 -3.04
CA GLY A 61 5.58 9.54 -2.68
C GLY A 61 5.29 10.82 -3.48
N ILE A 62 6.25 11.74 -3.56
CA ILE A 62 6.09 13.00 -4.28
C ILE A 62 5.98 12.76 -5.80
N ILE A 63 6.87 11.96 -6.38
CA ILE A 63 6.95 11.76 -7.82
C ILE A 63 5.74 10.99 -8.35
N LEU A 64 5.24 10.02 -7.58
CA LEU A 64 4.15 9.14 -8.02
C LEU A 64 2.77 9.63 -7.58
N ARG A 65 2.66 10.63 -6.68
CA ARG A 65 1.37 11.11 -6.16
C ARG A 65 0.39 11.48 -7.27
N PHE A 66 0.78 12.39 -8.15
CA PHE A 66 -0.09 12.91 -9.19
C PHE A 66 -0.24 11.95 -10.39
N PRO A 67 0.85 11.42 -10.98
CA PRO A 67 0.71 10.60 -12.19
C PRO A 67 0.16 9.19 -11.93
N VAL A 68 0.18 8.70 -10.69
CA VAL A 68 -0.22 7.33 -10.38
C VAL A 68 -1.41 7.26 -9.44
N MET A 69 -1.31 7.86 -8.24
CA MET A 69 -2.37 7.68 -7.23
C MET A 69 -3.69 8.33 -7.61
N ILE A 70 -3.68 9.53 -8.20
CA ILE A 70 -4.93 10.20 -8.60
C ILE A 70 -5.65 9.43 -9.71
N PRO A 71 -5.00 9.06 -10.85
CA PRO A 71 -5.64 8.23 -11.86
C PRO A 71 -6.17 6.90 -11.32
N LEU A 72 -5.44 6.26 -10.40
CA LEU A 72 -5.86 4.98 -9.81
C LEU A 72 -7.15 5.12 -8.98
N ILE A 73 -7.28 6.17 -8.17
CA ILE A 73 -8.50 6.45 -7.39
C ILE A 73 -9.65 6.83 -8.33
N MET A 74 -9.38 7.64 -9.36
CA MET A 74 -10.40 7.99 -10.37
C MET A 74 -10.90 6.75 -11.11
N TRP A 75 -9.98 5.83 -11.45
CA TRP A 75 -10.30 4.56 -12.07
C TRP A 75 -11.14 3.67 -11.16
N GLN A 76 -10.77 3.55 -9.88
CA GLN A 76 -11.57 2.82 -8.90
C GLN A 76 -12.99 3.37 -8.80
N GLN A 77 -13.15 4.69 -8.66
CA GLN A 77 -14.47 5.31 -8.58
C GLN A 77 -15.30 5.05 -9.85
N PHE A 78 -14.67 5.17 -11.03
CA PHE A 78 -15.33 4.89 -12.30
C PHE A 78 -15.84 3.45 -12.40
N VAL A 79 -15.01 2.46 -12.06
CA VAL A 79 -15.38 1.03 -12.07
C VAL A 79 -16.52 0.76 -11.09
N TYR A 80 -16.44 1.34 -9.88
CA TYR A 80 -17.49 1.20 -8.86
C TYR A 80 -18.82 1.81 -9.31
N ASP A 81 -18.81 3.03 -9.87
CA ASP A 81 -20.02 3.72 -10.36
C ASP A 81 -20.69 2.98 -11.51
N LYS A 82 -19.90 2.27 -12.32
CA LYS A 82 -20.41 1.40 -13.39
C LYS A 82 -20.94 0.06 -12.89
N GLY A 83 -20.71 -0.29 -11.62
CA GLY A 83 -21.03 -1.61 -11.07
C GLY A 83 -20.25 -2.74 -11.77
N TRP A 84 -19.04 -2.44 -12.25
CA TRP A 84 -18.18 -3.43 -12.90
C TRP A 84 -17.41 -4.26 -11.88
N GLY A 85 -17.11 -5.51 -12.22
CA GLY A 85 -16.32 -6.42 -11.41
C GLY A 85 -17.16 -7.47 -10.68
N ILE A 86 -16.48 -8.40 -10.02
CA ILE A 86 -17.10 -9.57 -9.38
C ILE A 86 -17.88 -9.18 -8.12
N ALA A 87 -17.39 -8.24 -7.29
CA ALA A 87 -18.06 -7.86 -6.05
C ALA A 87 -19.47 -7.28 -6.27
N PRO A 88 -19.68 -6.34 -7.23
CA PRO A 88 -21.04 -5.90 -7.59
C PRO A 88 -21.91 -7.02 -8.17
N LEU A 89 -21.35 -7.91 -8.99
CA LEU A 89 -22.08 -9.06 -9.55
C LEU A 89 -22.59 -10.02 -8.46
N LEU A 90 -21.82 -10.17 -7.38
CA LEU A 90 -22.20 -10.95 -6.20
C LEU A 90 -23.13 -10.17 -5.24
N GLY A 91 -23.43 -8.90 -5.53
CA GLY A 91 -24.25 -8.03 -4.68
C GLY A 91 -23.60 -7.71 -3.32
N LEU A 92 -22.27 -7.78 -3.22
CA LEU A 92 -21.56 -7.50 -1.97
C LEU A 92 -21.67 -6.03 -1.60
N VAL A 93 -22.04 -5.74 -0.35
CA VAL A 93 -22.12 -4.38 0.19
C VAL A 93 -21.60 -4.28 1.63
N GLY A 94 -21.19 -3.09 2.03
CA GLY A 94 -20.91 -2.76 3.43
C GLY A 94 -19.78 -3.58 4.06
N PRO A 95 -19.87 -3.96 5.34
CA PRO A 95 -18.79 -4.68 6.04
C PRO A 95 -18.41 -6.03 5.39
N MET A 96 -19.36 -6.72 4.78
CA MET A 96 -19.10 -8.01 4.12
C MET A 96 -18.25 -7.81 2.86
N GLU A 97 -18.57 -6.79 2.06
CA GLU A 97 -17.77 -6.41 0.91
C GLU A 97 -16.34 -6.01 1.33
N ILE A 98 -16.20 -5.24 2.41
CA ILE A 98 -14.89 -4.84 2.94
C ILE A 98 -14.09 -6.07 3.37
N GLY A 99 -14.69 -6.99 4.13
CA GLY A 99 -14.01 -8.18 4.64
C GLY A 99 -13.58 -9.14 3.52
N ILE A 100 -14.48 -9.46 2.59
CA ILE A 100 -14.16 -10.33 1.45
C ILE A 100 -13.18 -9.62 0.50
N GLY A 101 -13.41 -8.33 0.24
CA GLY A 101 -12.55 -7.51 -0.60
C GLY A 101 -11.12 -7.44 -0.08
N PHE A 102 -10.93 -7.28 1.23
CA PHE A 102 -9.60 -7.34 1.85
C PHE A 102 -8.88 -8.66 1.53
N ILE A 103 -9.55 -9.80 1.73
CA ILE A 103 -8.96 -11.13 1.47
C ILE A 103 -8.63 -11.31 -0.02
N VAL A 104 -9.55 -10.93 -0.91
CA VAL A 104 -9.38 -11.11 -2.35
C VAL A 104 -8.29 -10.19 -2.91
N LEU A 105 -8.30 -8.92 -2.52
CA LEU A 105 -7.28 -7.96 -2.97
C LEU A 105 -5.90 -8.30 -2.40
N ASP A 106 -5.80 -8.80 -1.17
CA ASP A 106 -4.55 -9.32 -0.59
C ASP A 106 -4.03 -10.54 -1.39
N PHE A 107 -4.91 -11.49 -1.72
CA PHE A 107 -4.55 -12.62 -2.55
C PHE A 107 -4.07 -12.21 -3.94
N PHE A 108 -4.68 -11.16 -4.50
CA PHE A 108 -4.27 -10.54 -5.75
C PHE A 108 -2.87 -9.92 -5.65
N ASP A 109 -2.60 -9.10 -4.64
CA ASP A 109 -1.25 -8.56 -4.42
C ASP A 109 -0.21 -9.66 -4.13
N TYR A 110 -0.61 -10.76 -3.48
CA TYR A 110 0.23 -11.95 -3.32
C TYR A 110 0.62 -12.56 -4.69
N ILE A 111 -0.35 -12.74 -5.60
CA ILE A 111 -0.06 -13.22 -6.96
C ILE A 111 0.89 -12.25 -7.67
N TRP A 112 0.63 -10.94 -7.58
CA TRP A 112 1.52 -9.95 -8.18
C TRP A 112 2.95 -10.03 -7.62
N HIS A 113 3.09 -10.18 -6.31
CA HIS A 113 4.39 -10.36 -5.66
C HIS A 113 5.12 -11.61 -6.18
N ARG A 114 4.42 -12.75 -6.31
CA ARG A 114 4.97 -13.97 -6.93
C ARG A 114 5.45 -13.73 -8.36
N ILE A 115 4.64 -13.05 -9.16
CA ILE A 115 4.97 -12.68 -10.55
C ILE A 115 6.24 -11.80 -10.59
N ASN A 116 6.42 -10.87 -9.65
CA ASN A 116 7.64 -10.04 -9.56
C ASN A 116 8.91 -10.85 -9.27
N HIS A 117 8.78 -11.97 -8.55
CA HIS A 117 9.90 -12.87 -8.29
C HIS A 117 10.19 -13.83 -9.45
N GLU A 118 9.18 -14.19 -10.23
CA GLU A 118 9.28 -15.21 -11.28
C GLU A 118 9.67 -14.62 -12.65
N ILE A 119 9.21 -13.41 -12.99
CA ILE A 119 9.51 -12.78 -14.29
C ILE A 119 10.80 -11.96 -14.22
N PRO A 120 11.84 -12.28 -15.02
CA PRO A 120 13.15 -11.61 -14.94
C PRO A 120 13.10 -10.10 -15.16
N PHE A 121 12.20 -9.60 -16.02
CA PHE A 121 12.03 -8.16 -16.23
C PHE A 121 11.51 -7.46 -14.97
N LEU A 122 10.49 -8.00 -14.32
CA LEU A 122 9.88 -7.44 -13.11
C LEU A 122 10.85 -7.52 -11.92
N TRP A 123 11.57 -8.64 -11.82
CA TRP A 123 12.59 -8.84 -10.79
C TRP A 123 13.66 -7.73 -10.78
N ARG A 124 13.99 -7.13 -11.93
CA ARG A 124 14.97 -6.02 -12.01
C ARG A 124 14.56 -4.82 -11.15
N PHE A 125 13.27 -4.59 -11.01
CA PHE A 125 12.71 -3.52 -10.18
C PHE A 125 12.54 -4.00 -8.74
N HIS A 126 11.88 -5.15 -8.57
CA HIS A 126 11.53 -5.70 -7.27
C HIS A 126 12.74 -6.11 -6.42
N LYS A 127 13.86 -6.50 -7.04
CA LYS A 127 15.08 -6.82 -6.30
C LYS A 127 15.59 -5.66 -5.43
N VAL A 128 15.27 -4.40 -5.74
CA VAL A 128 15.68 -3.26 -4.90
C VAL A 128 15.11 -3.40 -3.49
N HIS A 129 13.90 -3.96 -3.35
CA HIS A 129 13.33 -4.31 -2.06
C HIS A 129 14.15 -5.44 -1.39
N HIS A 130 14.42 -6.51 -2.12
CA HIS A 130 15.04 -7.74 -1.58
C HIS A 130 16.55 -7.70 -1.34
N VAL A 131 17.30 -6.80 -1.97
CA VAL A 131 18.77 -6.72 -1.81
C VAL A 131 19.19 -5.96 -0.54
N ASP A 132 18.30 -5.85 0.46
CA ASP A 132 18.65 -5.18 1.71
C ASP A 132 19.48 -6.14 2.56
N THR A 133 20.72 -5.74 2.86
CA THR A 133 21.68 -6.57 3.59
C THR A 133 21.32 -6.72 5.06
N HIS A 134 20.43 -5.86 5.58
CA HIS A 134 19.95 -5.94 6.96
C HIS A 134 18.46 -5.63 7.01
N VAL A 135 17.62 -6.66 6.90
CA VAL A 135 16.17 -6.47 6.94
C VAL A 135 15.76 -5.90 8.30
N ASP A 136 15.13 -4.74 8.28
CA ASP A 136 14.57 -4.05 9.44
C ASP A 136 13.21 -3.42 9.10
N VAL A 137 12.55 -2.78 10.06
CA VAL A 137 11.22 -2.17 9.84
C VAL A 137 11.23 -1.14 8.70
N THR A 138 12.35 -0.47 8.46
CA THR A 138 12.48 0.55 7.41
C THR A 138 12.69 -0.05 6.03
N THR A 139 13.03 -1.34 5.90
CA THR A 139 13.07 -2.05 4.61
C THR A 139 11.71 -2.00 3.89
N ALA A 140 10.61 -1.91 4.64
CA ALA A 140 9.26 -1.71 4.10
C ALA A 140 9.07 -0.39 3.34
N LEU A 141 10.03 0.54 3.41
CA LEU A 141 10.00 1.83 2.70
C LEU A 141 10.85 1.81 1.42
N ARG A 142 11.57 0.72 1.17
CA ARG A 142 12.59 0.62 0.13
C ARG A 142 12.03 0.01 -1.15
N PHE A 143 11.41 0.84 -1.98
CA PHE A 143 10.86 0.41 -3.28
C PHE A 143 11.49 1.16 -4.45
N HIS A 144 11.64 0.47 -5.58
CA HIS A 144 12.04 1.11 -6.83
C HIS A 144 10.84 1.89 -7.43
N PRO A 145 10.99 3.13 -7.92
CA PRO A 145 9.86 3.88 -8.51
C PRO A 145 9.11 3.12 -9.61
N GLY A 146 9.86 2.45 -10.50
CA GLY A 146 9.30 1.59 -11.56
C GLY A 146 8.48 0.40 -11.04
N GLU A 147 8.83 -0.17 -9.89
CA GLU A 147 8.02 -1.23 -9.26
C GLU A 147 6.65 -0.69 -8.83
N LEU A 148 6.63 0.52 -8.26
CA LEU A 148 5.39 1.17 -7.82
C LEU A 148 4.47 1.54 -9.00
N VAL A 149 5.05 1.97 -10.12
CA VAL A 149 4.29 2.21 -11.37
C VAL A 149 3.70 0.91 -11.90
N LEU A 150 4.50 -0.15 -12.03
CA LEU A 150 4.05 -1.47 -12.50
C LEU A 150 2.99 -2.07 -11.57
N SER A 151 3.20 -1.96 -10.26
CA SER A 151 2.23 -2.37 -9.24
C SER A 151 0.92 -1.62 -9.40
N SER A 152 0.96 -0.32 -9.68
CA SER A 152 -0.26 0.48 -9.86
C SER A 152 -1.02 0.15 -11.14
N ILE A 153 -0.32 -0.20 -12.22
CA ILE A 153 -0.94 -0.75 -13.44
C ILE A 153 -1.63 -2.07 -13.10
N MET A 154 -0.98 -2.95 -12.35
CA MET A 154 -1.60 -4.21 -11.93
C MET A 154 -2.80 -3.98 -11.01
N LYS A 155 -2.72 -3.02 -10.06
CA LYS A 155 -3.85 -2.60 -9.22
C LYS A 155 -5.02 -2.05 -10.01
N SER A 156 -4.78 -1.37 -11.14
CA SER A 156 -5.87 -0.96 -12.03
C SER A 156 -6.64 -2.16 -12.60
N LEU A 157 -5.95 -3.26 -12.90
CA LEU A 157 -6.59 -4.50 -13.34
C LEU A 157 -7.31 -5.20 -12.19
N TRP A 158 -6.72 -5.25 -10.99
CA TRP A 158 -7.39 -5.80 -9.79
C TRP A 158 -8.69 -5.06 -9.48
N ILE A 159 -8.67 -3.72 -9.56
CA ILE A 159 -9.85 -2.87 -9.44
C ILE A 159 -10.90 -3.27 -10.48
N LEU A 160 -10.52 -3.42 -11.76
CA LEU A 160 -11.46 -3.77 -12.82
C LEU A 160 -12.08 -5.16 -12.64
N VAL A 161 -11.26 -6.15 -12.24
CA VAL A 161 -11.70 -7.54 -12.06
C VAL A 161 -12.61 -7.66 -10.84
N TRP A 162 -12.23 -7.06 -9.71
CA TRP A 162 -12.99 -7.22 -8.48
C TRP A 162 -14.12 -6.20 -8.33
N GLY A 163 -13.91 -4.95 -8.71
CA GLY A 163 -14.88 -3.86 -8.52
C GLY A 163 -15.06 -3.40 -7.07
N PRO A 164 -13.99 -3.15 -6.28
CA PRO A 164 -14.14 -2.81 -4.88
C PRO A 164 -14.75 -1.42 -4.67
N SER A 165 -15.53 -1.26 -3.60
CA SER A 165 -15.81 0.05 -3.03
C SER A 165 -14.55 0.75 -2.55
N LEU A 166 -14.65 2.07 -2.41
CA LEU A 166 -13.56 2.91 -1.93
C LEU A 166 -13.10 2.52 -0.52
N TRP A 167 -13.93 1.85 0.28
CA TRP A 167 -13.55 1.37 1.61
C TRP A 167 -12.82 0.03 1.55
N ALA A 168 -13.31 -0.92 0.76
CA ALA A 168 -12.62 -2.18 0.54
C ALA A 168 -11.21 -1.94 -0.05
N PHE A 169 -11.10 -1.06 -1.04
CA PHE A 169 -9.82 -0.73 -1.69
C PHE A 169 -8.86 0.09 -0.81
N ALA A 170 -9.37 0.86 0.16
CA ALA A 170 -8.54 1.73 1.00
C ALA A 170 -8.06 1.08 2.31
N ILE A 171 -8.69 -0.01 2.72
CA ILE A 171 -8.31 -0.80 3.90
C ILE A 171 -7.30 -1.88 3.52
N PHE A 172 -7.45 -2.44 2.32
CA PHE A 172 -6.41 -3.19 1.62
C PHE A 172 -5.17 -2.33 1.37
#